data_AF-A0AAJ5ZQG3-F1
#
_entry.id   AF-A0AAJ5ZQG3-F1
#
_cell.length_a   1.000
_cell.length_b   1.000
_cell.length_c   1.000
_cell.angle_alpha   90.00
_cell.angle_beta   90.00
_cell.angle_gamma   90.00
#
_symmetry.space_group_name_H-M   'P 1'
#
loop_
_entity.id
_entity.type
_entity.pdbx_description
1 polymer ?
#
loop_
_entity_poly.entity_id
_entity_poly.type
_entity_poly.pdbx_seq_one_letter_code
_entity_poly.pdbx_strand_id
1 'polypeptide(L)' 'MTRNEIISVLGPVDEVVIADVALTGASLKELHEAVAWIGADEALVNEGHALPSARVARLIEILEPPEDEPEAPSGME' A
#
# COMPACT_ATOMS: atom_id res chain seq x y z
N MET A 1 13.25 6.90 -6.51
CA MET A 1 11.84 7.26 -6.67
C MET A 1 11.65 8.70 -6.24
N THR A 2 11.00 9.50 -7.07
CA THR A 2 10.74 10.92 -6.81
C THR A 2 9.26 11.15 -6.47
N ARG A 3 8.95 12.27 -5.81
CA ARG A 3 7.58 12.67 -5.47
C ARG A 3 6.64 12.66 -6.68
N ASN A 4 7.10 13.14 -7.83
CA ASN A 4 6.29 13.20 -9.04
C ASN A 4 5.93 11.81 -9.55
N GLU A 5 6.85 10.85 -9.47
CA GLU A 5 6.58 9.47 -9.84
C GLU A 5 5.55 8.83 -8.91
N ILE A 6 5.64 9.09 -7.60
CA ILE A 6 4.68 8.57 -6.61
C ILE A 6 3.27 9.08 -6.91
N ILE A 7 3.11 10.40 -7.11
CA ILE A 7 1.82 11.03 -7.41
C ILE A 7 1.28 10.55 -8.76
N SER A 8 2.12 10.30 -9.76
CA SER A 8 1.66 9.76 -11.04
C SER A 8 1.06 8.35 -10.91
N VAL A 9 1.48 7.56 -9.91
CA VAL A 9 0.99 6.19 -9.70
C VAL A 9 -0.19 6.13 -8.73
N LEU A 10 -0.06 6.79 -7.58
CA LEU A 10 -1.08 6.78 -6.52
C LEU A 10 -2.16 7.85 -6.73
N GLY A 11 -1.90 8.86 -7.55
CA GLY A 11 -2.72 10.06 -7.64
C GLY A 11 -2.42 11.06 -6.52
N PRO A 12 -3.33 12.02 -6.27
CA PRO A 12 -3.17 13.03 -5.23
C PRO A 12 -3.30 12.38 -3.85
N VAL A 13 -2.15 12.04 -3.25
CA VAL A 13 -2.03 11.51 -1.88
C VAL A 13 -1.33 12.51 -0.96
N ASP A 14 -1.49 12.31 0.34
CA ASP A 14 -0.87 13.15 1.38
C ASP A 14 0.66 13.13 1.32
N GLU A 15 1.28 14.25 1.70
CA GLU A 15 2.74 14.38 1.72
C GLU A 15 3.41 13.38 2.66
N VAL A 16 2.72 12.98 3.73
CA VAL A 16 3.16 11.93 4.66
C VAL A 16 3.31 10.59 3.94
N VAL A 17 2.32 10.19 3.14
CA VAL A 17 2.37 8.94 2.35
C VAL A 17 3.51 8.99 1.35
N ILE A 18 3.70 10.13 0.68
CA ILE A 18 4.80 10.32 -0.28
C ILE A 18 6.16 10.16 0.42
N ALA A 19 6.32 10.73 1.61
CA ALA A 19 7.55 10.62 2.39
C ALA A 19 7.80 9.18 2.83
N ASP A 20 6.79 8.48 3.34
CA ASP A 20 6.91 7.10 3.81
C ASP A 20 7.26 6.13 2.67
N VAL A 21 6.54 6.26 1.55
CA VAL A 21 6.86 5.55 0.30
C VAL A 21 8.29 5.85 -0.14
N ALA A 22 8.73 7.11 -0.14
CA ALA A 22 10.12 7.46 -0.46
C ALA A 22 11.15 6.85 0.50
N LEU A 23 10.84 6.75 1.78
CA LEU A 23 11.68 6.14 2.81
C LEU A 23 11.83 4.62 2.66
N THR A 24 10.86 3.93 2.05
CA THR A 24 10.98 2.48 1.78
C THR A 24 12.14 2.11 0.85
N GLY A 25 12.63 3.06 0.05
CA GLY A 25 13.65 2.80 -0.97
C GLY A 25 13.14 1.92 -2.13
N ALA A 26 11.82 1.86 -2.32
CA ALA A 26 11.20 1.12 -3.42
C ALA A 26 11.40 1.80 -4.78
N SER A 27 11.39 0.97 -5.80
CA SER A 27 11.40 1.38 -7.20
C SER A 27 9.97 1.61 -7.69
N LEU A 28 9.83 2.40 -8.76
CA LEU A 28 8.52 2.67 -9.38
C LEU A 28 7.77 1.38 -9.78
N LYS A 29 8.50 0.34 -10.18
CA LYS A 29 7.94 -0.97 -10.51
C LYS A 29 7.34 -1.67 -9.29
N GLU A 30 7.99 -1.57 -8.12
CA GLU A 30 7.50 -2.14 -6.86
C GLU A 30 6.26 -1.37 -6.37
N LEU A 31 6.22 -0.05 -6.56
CA LEU A 31 5.05 0.77 -6.24
C LEU A 31 3.83 0.40 -7.10
N HIS A 32 4.01 0.25 -8.42
CA HIS A 32 2.93 -0.22 -9.29
C HIS A 32 2.42 -1.59 -8.90
N GLU A 33 3.32 -2.50 -8.51
CA GLU A 33 2.94 -3.84 -8.06
C GLU A 33 2.10 -3.74 -6.78
N ALA A 34 2.51 -2.93 -5.80
CA ALA A 34 1.74 -2.71 -4.57
C ALA A 34 0.34 -2.16 -4.84
N VAL A 35 0.22 -1.16 -5.72
CA VAL A 35 -1.10 -0.60 -6.11
C VAL A 35 -1.95 -1.62 -6.85
N ALA A 36 -1.33 -2.43 -7.72
CA ALA A 36 -2.04 -3.52 -8.39
C ALA A 36 -2.52 -4.58 -7.39
N TRP A 37 -1.78 -4.84 -6.31
CA TRP A 37 -2.21 -5.74 -5.23
C TRP A 37 -3.41 -5.18 -4.46
N ILE A 38 -3.40 -3.89 -4.11
CA ILE A 38 -4.51 -3.23 -3.39
C ILE A 38 -5.77 -3.15 -4.28
N GLY A 39 -5.60 -2.83 -5.56
CA GLY A 39 -6.71 -2.68 -6.51
C GLY A 39 -7.14 -3.97 -7.22
N ALA A 40 -6.44 -5.09 -7.02
CA ALA A 40 -6.83 -6.36 -7.63
C ALA A 40 -8.02 -6.94 -6.88
N ASP A 41 -9.23 -6.75 -7.44
CA ASP A 41 -10.39 -7.58 -7.14
C ASP A 41 -9.96 -9.07 -7.14
N GLU A 42 -10.34 -9.80 -6.10
CA GLU A 42 -9.93 -11.17 -5.70
C GLU A 42 -9.85 -12.23 -6.83
N ALA A 43 -10.37 -11.93 -8.02
CA ALA A 43 -10.29 -12.74 -9.22
C ALA A 43 -8.88 -12.83 -9.87
N LEU A 44 -8.02 -11.81 -9.74
CA LEU A 44 -6.66 -11.83 -10.36
C LEU A 44 -5.58 -12.47 -9.48
N VAL A 45 -5.79 -12.50 -8.16
CA VAL A 45 -4.86 -13.10 -7.18
C VAL A 45 -4.84 -14.64 -7.28
N ASN A 46 -5.89 -15.24 -7.83
CA ASN A 46 -6.09 -16.70 -7.85
C ASN A 46 -5.29 -17.48 -8.92
N GLU A 47 -4.60 -16.83 -9.87
CA GLU A 47 -3.79 -17.54 -10.89
C GLU A 47 -2.36 -17.88 -10.41
N GLY A 48 -2.17 -18.08 -9.11
CA GLY A 48 -0.90 -18.55 -8.55
C GLY A 48 0.23 -17.51 -8.56
N HIS A 49 -0.10 -16.23 -8.49
CA HIS A 49 0.90 -15.17 -8.41
C HIS A 49 1.75 -15.32 -7.14
N ALA A 50 3.07 -15.34 -7.32
CA ALA A 50 4.04 -15.37 -6.23
C ALA A 50 3.76 -14.25 -5.23
N LEU A 51 3.85 -14.56 -3.94
CA LEU A 51 3.68 -13.59 -2.85
C LEU A 51 4.50 -12.32 -3.12
N PRO A 52 3.97 -11.12 -2.80
CA PRO A 52 4.70 -9.89 -2.99
C PRO A 52 6.04 -9.96 -2.26
N SER A 53 7.06 -9.35 -2.86
CA SER A 53 8.35 -9.21 -2.18
C SER A 53 8.21 -8.38 -0.91
N ALA A 54 9.07 -8.58 0.09
CA ALA A 54 8.99 -7.88 1.38
C ALA A 54 8.92 -6.34 1.24
N ARG A 55 9.47 -5.77 0.17
CA ARG A 55 9.37 -4.34 -0.10
C ARG A 55 8.00 -3.91 -0.64
N VAL A 56 7.40 -4.73 -1.51
CA VAL A 56 6.05 -4.52 -2.04
C VAL A 56 5.03 -4.67 -0.92
N ALA A 57 5.20 -5.69 -0.06
CA ALA A 57 4.38 -5.84 1.15
C ALA A 57 4.42 -4.59 2.03
N ARG A 58 5.60 -4.03 2.28
CA ARG A 58 5.75 -2.78 3.05
C ARG A 58 5.06 -1.58 2.41
N LEU A 59 5.09 -1.48 1.09
CA LEU A 59 4.34 -0.44 0.37
C LEU A 59 2.83 -0.63 0.53
N ILE A 60 2.34 -1.86 0.46
CA ILE A 60 0.92 -2.17 0.69
C ILE A 60 0.50 -1.72 2.09
N GLU A 61 1.29 -2.05 3.13
CA GLU A 61 1.01 -1.63 4.51
C GLU A 61 0.96 -0.10 4.71
N ILE A 62 1.71 0.67 3.90
CA ILE A 62 1.70 2.15 3.96
C ILE A 62 0.46 2.72 3.28
N LEU A 63 0.06 2.10 2.16
CA LEU A 63 -1.02 2.59 1.30
C LEU A 63 -2.40 2.14 1.77
N GLU A 64 -2.46 0.94 2.34
CA GLU A 64 -3.59 0.36 3.04
C GLU A 64 -3.15 0.13 4.48
N PRO A 65 -3.12 1.19 5.32
CA PRO A 65 -2.92 0.98 6.74
C PRO A 65 -3.97 -0.03 7.20
N PRO A 66 -3.60 -1.03 8.03
CA PRO A 66 -4.57 -1.98 8.54
C PRO A 66 -5.73 -1.16 9.09
N GLU A 67 -6.94 -1.42 8.59
CA GLU A 67 -8.14 -0.75 9.12
C GLU A 67 -8.06 -0.92 10.63
N ASP A 68 -7.83 0.20 11.32
CA ASP A 68 -7.56 0.23 12.74
C ASP A 68 -8.73 -0.49 13.38
N GLU A 69 -8.50 -1.74 13.82
CA GLU A 69 -9.53 -2.53 14.45
C GLU A 69 -9.93 -1.70 15.66
N PRO A 70 -11.15 -1.13 15.69
CA PRO A 70 -11.51 -0.16 16.70
C PRO A 70 -11.26 -0.83 18.03
N GLU A 71 -10.32 -0.28 18.80
CA GLU A 71 -10.03 -0.71 20.15
C GLU A 71 -11.35 -0.56 20.95
N ALA A 72 -12.17 -1.61 20.99
CA ALA A 72 -13.26 -1.69 21.93
C ALA A 72 -12.60 -1.62 23.32
N PRO A 73 -13.05 -0.72 24.22
CA PRO A 73 -14.32 -1.01 24.91
C PRO A 73 -15.02 0.26 25.44
N SER A 74 -16.21 0.60 24.94
CA SER A 74 -17.08 1.53 25.66
C SER A 74 -18.28 0.78 26.22
N GLY A 75 -18.24 0.61 27.54
CA GLY A 75 -19.24 -0.14 28.30
C GLY A 75 -20.60 0.53 28.32
N MET A 76 -21.61 -0.33 28.40
CA MET A 76 -22.97 -0.18 28.94
C MET A 76 -23.45 -1.65 28.97
N GLU A 77 -23.69 -2.29 30.10
CA GLU A 77 -24.53 -1.88 31.24
C GLU A 77 -24.04 -2.43 32.59
#